data_AF-A0AAE7P0F9-F1
#
_entry.id   AF-A0AAE7P0F9-F1
#
_cell.length_a   1.000
_cell.length_b   1.000
_cell.length_c   1.000
_cell.angle_alpha   90.00
_cell.angle_beta   90.00
_cell.angle_gamma   90.00
#
_symmetry.space_group_name_H-M   'P 1'
#
loop_
_entity.id
_entity.type
_entity.pdbx_description
1 polymer ?
#
loop_
_entity_poly.entity_id
_entity_poly.type
_entity_poly.pdbx_seq_one_letter_code
_entity_poly.pdbx_strand_id
1 'polypeptide(L)' 'MAKNTKETVRREWTKEDIKELKVHSKARTPVIKLAKMTKRTEGALRQKAQTLGIGLGHQR' A
#
# COMPACT_ATOMS: atom_id res chain seq x y z
N MET A 1 14.59 12.89 21.87
CA MET A 1 14.37 11.45 21.56
C MET A 1 14.49 11.26 20.05
N ALA A 2 15.64 10.81 19.55
CA ALA A 2 15.82 10.52 18.13
C ALA A 2 15.14 9.18 17.82
N LYS A 3 14.06 9.21 17.04
CA LYS A 3 13.36 7.99 16.58
C LYS A 3 14.24 7.36 15.50
N ASN A 4 14.70 6.13 15.71
CA ASN A 4 15.39 5.33 14.68
C ASN A 4 14.52 5.25 13.42
N THR A 5 14.81 6.09 12.43
CA THR A 5 14.17 6.08 11.12
C THR A 5 14.74 4.89 10.35
N LYS A 6 14.01 3.77 10.34
CA LYS A 6 14.31 2.65 9.44
C LYS A 6 14.33 3.19 8.02
N GLU A 7 15.45 3.03 7.32
CA GLU A 7 15.61 3.48 5.94
C GLU A 7 14.50 2.86 5.09
N THR A 8 13.75 3.74 4.43
CA THR A 8 12.60 3.32 3.63
C THR A 8 13.11 2.91 2.27
N VAL A 9 13.44 1.63 2.10
CA VAL A 9 13.89 1.09 0.81
C VAL A 9 12.78 1.28 -0.22
N ARG A 10 13.05 2.09 -1.25
CA ARG A 10 12.14 2.28 -2.38
C ARG A 10 12.16 1.02 -3.24
N ARG A 11 11.16 0.17 -3.05
CA ARG A 11 10.93 -1.02 -3.89
C ARG A 11 10.11 -0.64 -5.10
N GLU A 12 10.57 -1.05 -6.28
CA GLU A 12 9.81 -0.94 -7.51
C GLU A 12 8.46 -1.65 -7.41
N TRP A 13 7.45 -1.12 -8.09
CA TRP A 13 6.12 -1.74 -8.13
C TRP A 13 6.07 -2.71 -9.31
N THR A 14 5.88 -3.99 -9.02
CA THR A 14 5.70 -4.98 -10.08
C THR A 14 4.28 -4.90 -10.65
N LYS A 15 4.07 -5.49 -11.83
CA LYS A 15 2.72 -5.59 -12.43
C LYS A 15 1.77 -6.42 -11.56
N GLU A 16 2.30 -7.40 -10.85
CA GLU A 16 1.56 -8.25 -9.91
C GLU A 16 1.11 -7.45 -8.69
N ASP A 17 2.01 -6.66 -8.08
CA ASP A 17 1.67 -5.77 -6.96
C ASP A 17 0.50 -4.83 -7.33
N ILE A 18 0.49 -4.31 -8.56
CA ILE A 18 -0.57 -3.42 -9.06
C ILE A 18 -1.90 -4.18 -9.23
N LYS A 19 -1.87 -5.41 -9.73
CA LYS A 19 -3.07 -6.25 -9.87
C LYS A 19 -3.65 -6.57 -8.49
N GLU A 20 -2.81 -7.01 -7.55
CA GLU A 20 -3.21 -7.29 -6.17
C GLU A 20 -3.80 -6.04 -5.51
N LEU A 21 -3.16 -4.87 -5.67
CA LEU A 21 -3.65 -3.61 -5.14
C LEU A 21 -5.06 -3.26 -5.66
N LYS A 22 -5.33 -3.51 -6.94
CA LYS A 22 -6.66 -3.30 -7.56
C LYS A 22 -7.71 -4.30 -7.04
N VAL A 23 -7.36 -5.57 -6.86
CA VAL A 23 -8.25 -6.59 -6.30
C VAL A 23 -8.62 -6.25 -4.86
N HIS A 24 -7.60 -5.94 -4.05
CA HIS A 24 -7.78 -5.56 -2.65
C HIS A 24 -8.53 -4.25 -2.48
N SER A 25 -8.30 -3.29 -3.39
CA SER A 25 -9.15 -2.12 -3.54
C SER A 25 -10.59 -2.59 -3.72
N LYS A 26 -10.98 -3.31 -4.78
CA LYS A 26 -12.38 -3.76 -4.95
C LYS A 26 -12.97 -4.48 -3.73
N ALA A 27 -12.19 -5.34 -3.07
CA ALA A 27 -12.57 -6.08 -1.88
C ALA A 27 -12.66 -5.26 -0.58
N ARG A 28 -12.35 -3.94 -0.61
CA ARG A 28 -12.37 -3.02 0.56
C ARG A 28 -11.51 -3.52 1.71
N THR A 29 -10.37 -4.13 1.39
CA THR A 29 -9.51 -4.66 2.44
C THR A 29 -8.87 -3.51 3.24
N PRO A 30 -8.77 -3.64 4.58
CA PRO A 30 -8.08 -2.67 5.41
C PRO A 30 -6.61 -2.54 5.00
N VAL A 31 -6.12 -1.30 4.89
CA VAL A 31 -4.73 -0.99 4.49
C VAL A 31 -3.72 -1.64 5.45
N ILE A 32 -4.05 -1.72 6.74
CA ILE A 32 -3.23 -2.38 7.76
C ILE A 32 -3.00 -3.86 7.42
N LYS A 33 -4.03 -4.57 6.94
CA LYS A 33 -3.92 -5.98 6.56
C LYS A 33 -3.08 -6.13 5.29
N LEU A 34 -3.31 -5.27 4.31
CA LEU A 34 -2.52 -5.18 3.07
C LEU A 34 -1.03 -4.95 3.35
N ALA A 35 -0.71 -4.02 4.25
CA ALA A 35 0.67 -3.70 4.62
C ALA A 35 1.39 -4.91 5.24
N LYS A 36 0.69 -5.70 6.06
CA LYS A 36 1.22 -6.95 6.63
C LYS A 36 1.45 -8.03 5.58
N MET A 37 0.50 -8.20 4.64
CA MET A 37 0.59 -9.22 3.58
C MET A 37 1.67 -8.90 2.55
N THR A 38 1.67 -7.67 2.03
CA THR A 38 2.57 -7.24 0.94
C THR A 38 3.95 -6.79 1.43
N LYS A 39 4.16 -6.75 2.76
CA LYS A 39 5.36 -6.17 3.40
C LYS A 39 5.68 -4.75 2.92
N ARG A 40 4.67 -4.02 2.43
CA ARG A 40 4.74 -2.60 2.04
C ARG A 40 4.23 -1.74 3.18
N THR A 41 4.69 -0.49 3.24
CA THR A 41 4.15 0.48 4.20
C THR A 41 2.78 0.96 3.74
N GLU A 42 1.93 1.33 4.70
CA GLU A 42 0.60 1.89 4.43
C GLU A 42 0.67 3.16 3.57
N GLY A 43 1.67 4.01 3.82
CA GLY A 43 1.92 5.22 3.04
C GLY A 43 2.25 4.91 1.57
N ALA A 44 3.11 3.92 1.31
CA ALA A 44 3.45 3.52 -0.06
C ALA A 44 2.22 2.97 -0.81
N LEU A 45 1.39 2.17 -0.13
CA LEU A 45 0.14 1.65 -0.69
C LEU A 45 -0.85 2.78 -1.03
N ARG A 46 -1.01 3.77 -0.14
CA ARG A 46 -1.88 4.93 -0.38
C ARG A 46 -1.36 5.81 -1.51
N GLN A 47 -0.06 6.10 -1.56
CA GLN A 47 0.55 6.86 -2.66
C GLN A 47 0.37 6.14 -4.00
N LYS A 48 0.56 4.82 -4.02
CA LYS A 48 0.36 4.03 -5.24
C LYS A 48 -1.11 3.98 -5.65
N ALA A 49 -2.02 3.89 -4.70
CA ALA A 49 -3.46 3.93 -4.97
C ALA A 49 -3.90 5.30 -5.52
N GLN A 50 -3.41 6.41 -4.95
CA GLN A 50 -3.68 7.76 -5.45
C GLN A 50 -3.17 7.96 -6.88
N THR A 51 -1.93 7.54 -7.17
CA THR A 51 -1.36 7.62 -8.53
C THR A 51 -2.11 6.76 -9.55
N LEU A 52 -2.78 5.69 -9.10
CA LEU A 52 -3.63 4.83 -9.94
C LEU A 52 -5.10 5.28 -9.96
N GLY A 53 -5.48 6.34 -9.23
CA GLY A 53 -6.86 6.82 -9.14
C GLY A 53 -7.82 5.85 -8.45
N ILE A 54 -7.34 4.93 -7.61
CA ILE A 54 -8.18 3.96 -6.90
C ILE A 54 -8.28 4.31 -5.42
N GLY A 55 -9.49 4.26 -4.87
CA GLY A 55 -9.70 4.38 -3.43
C GLY A 55 -9.12 3.16 -2.71
N LEU A 56 -8.36 3.35 -1.64
CA LEU A 56 -7.77 2.26 -0.85
C LEU A 56 -8.19 2.34 0.62
N GLY A 57 -8.63 1.21 1.17
CA GLY A 57 -9.09 1.10 2.54
C GLY A 57 -10.61 1.15 2.67
N HIS A 58 -11.06 1.31 3.92
CA HIS A 58 -12.46 1.20 4.31
C HIS A 58 -13.24 2.53 4.17
N GLN A 59 -12.56 3.69 4.25
CA GLN A 59 -13.16 5.04 4.27
C GLN A 59 -13.35 5.68 2.89
N ARG A 60 -13.51 4.88 1.84
CA ARG A 60 -13.65 5.36 0.46
C ARG A 60 -15.09 5.30 -0.01
#